data_AF-A0A7X8MCS4-F1
#
_entry.id   AF-A0A7X8MCS4-F1
#
_cell.length_a   1.000
_cell.length_b   1.000
_cell.length_c   1.000
_cell.angle_alpha   90.00
_cell.angle_beta   90.00
_cell.angle_gamma   90.00
#
_symmetry.space_group_name_H-M   'P 1'
#
loop_
_entity.id
_entity.type
_entity.pdbx_description
1 polymer ?
#
loop_
_entity_poly.entity_id
_entity_poly.type
_entity_poly.pdbx_seq_one_letter_code
_entity_poly.pdbx_strand_id
1 'polypeptide(L)'
;MKLGAYDYLTKPCEPKNLLKVVKNALEVVSAGPAGAAGQRIFSEIIGDSKVLHEVLWLVSQVADTDCTVLIQGESGTGKEMIARAIHQRSSRRAIQMVAINCSALPEALLESELFGHARGAFTGAVKDRRGLFQEAEGGTLFLDEIGDLSLPLQVKLLRVL
;
A
#
# COMPACT_ATOMS: atom_id res chain seq x y z
N MET A 1 0.90 11.24 37.85
CA MET A 1 0.39 11.30 36.45
C MET A 1 0.94 10.12 35.66
N LYS A 2 0.25 8.97 35.68
CA LYS A 2 0.72 7.70 35.07
C LYS A 2 -0.37 6.94 34.26
N LEU A 3 -1.45 7.60 33.83
CA LEU A 3 -2.61 6.95 33.18
C LEU A 3 -3.18 7.74 31.97
N GLY A 4 -2.41 8.60 31.31
CA GLY A 4 -2.81 9.20 30.03
C GLY A 4 -3.81 10.38 30.09
N ALA A 5 -3.97 11.03 31.24
CA ALA A 5 -4.70 12.31 31.31
C ALA A 5 -3.85 13.45 30.72
N TYR A 6 -4.44 14.26 29.83
CA TYR A 6 -3.79 15.42 29.22
C TYR A 6 -3.42 16.49 30.26
N ASP A 7 -4.38 16.86 31.12
CA ASP A 7 -4.17 17.78 32.22
C ASP A 7 -5.22 17.52 33.32
N TYR A 8 -5.11 18.19 34.47
CA TYR A 8 -6.02 18.07 35.59
C TYR A 8 -6.53 19.46 36.04
N LEU A 9 -7.77 19.50 36.53
CA LEU A 9 -8.39 20.70 37.08
C LEU A 9 -8.90 20.40 38.49
N THR A 10 -8.56 21.26 39.44
CA THR A 10 -9.04 21.20 40.82
C THR A 10 -10.28 22.07 40.99
N LYS A 11 -11.26 21.59 41.76
CA LYS A 11 -12.46 22.38 42.10
C LYS A 11 -12.21 23.18 43.38
N PRO A 12 -12.75 24.41 43.51
CA PRO A 12 -13.49 25.17 42.49
C PRO A 12 -12.53 25.78 41.45
N CYS A 13 -12.87 25.69 40.16
CA CYS A 13 -12.06 26.23 39.08
C CYS A 13 -12.68 27.50 38.49
N GLU A 14 -11.84 28.48 38.20
CA GLU A 14 -12.27 29.71 37.54
C GLU A 14 -12.61 29.45 36.07
N PRO A 15 -13.70 30.03 35.52
CA PRO A 15 -14.12 29.79 34.14
C PRO A 15 -13.03 30.10 33.09
N LYS A 16 -12.19 31.10 33.36
CA LYS A 16 -11.08 31.48 32.48
C LYS A 16 -10.00 30.40 32.38
N ASN A 17 -9.68 29.74 33.50
CA ASN A 17 -8.70 28.67 33.54
C ASN A 17 -9.23 27.42 32.85
N LEU A 18 -10.52 27.12 33.00
CA LEU A 18 -11.17 26.02 32.28
C LEU A 18 -11.12 26.23 30.76
N LEU A 19 -11.47 27.43 30.29
CA LEU A 19 -11.40 27.76 28.86
C LEU A 19 -9.97 27.69 28.32
N LYS A 20 -8.96 28.07 29.13
CA LYS A 20 -7.56 27.99 28.74
C LYS A 20 -7.08 26.54 28.59
N VAL A 21 -7.41 25.67 29.55
CA VAL A 21 -7.04 24.25 29.49
C VAL A 21 -7.73 23.56 28.31
N VAL A 22 -9.00 23.87 28.05
CA VAL A 22 -9.75 23.34 26.89
C VAL A 22 -9.15 23.82 25.57
N LYS A 23 -8.82 25.11 25.45
CA LYS A 23 -8.16 25.64 24.24
C LYS A 23 -6.82 24.98 23.98
N ASN A 24 -5.99 24.83 25.01
CA ASN A 24 -4.69 24.18 24.87
C ASN A 24 -4.84 22.69 24.51
N ALA A 25 -5.83 22.00 25.09
CA ALA A 25 -6.12 20.61 24.73
C ALA A 25 -6.58 20.49 23.26
N LEU A 26 -7.43 21.40 22.79
CA LEU A 26 -7.84 21.47 21.39
C LEU A 26 -6.67 21.80 20.46
N GLU A 27 -5.75 22.67 20.89
CA GLU A 27 -4.52 22.97 20.15
C GLU A 27 -3.58 21.78 20.08
N VAL A 28 -3.46 20.96 21.12
CA VAL A 28 -2.64 19.75 21.06
C VAL A 28 -3.31 18.64 20.24
N VAL A 29 -4.64 18.55 20.25
CA VAL A 29 -5.38 17.67 19.32
C VAL A 29 -5.25 18.15 17.87
N SER A 30 -5.18 19.47 17.63
CA SER A 30 -4.97 20.01 16.29
C SER A 30 -3.49 20.07 15.87
N ALA A 31 -2.56 20.04 16.83
CA ALA A 31 -1.11 20.13 16.61
C ALA A 31 -0.32 18.84 16.91
N GLY A 32 -0.95 17.71 17.25
CA GLY A 32 -0.26 16.43 17.47
C GLY A 32 -1.11 15.18 17.20
N PRO A 33 -0.56 14.13 16.55
CA PRO A 33 0.76 14.05 15.93
C PRO A 33 0.74 14.67 14.53
N ALA A 34 1.92 14.72 13.91
CA ALA A 34 2.13 14.93 12.47
C ALA A 34 1.38 13.89 11.59
N GLY A 35 0.04 13.90 11.61
CA GLY A 35 -0.84 13.14 10.71
C GLY A 35 -0.86 13.71 9.29
N ALA A 36 -0.27 14.88 9.08
CA ALA A 36 -0.22 15.55 7.79
C ALA A 36 0.90 15.08 6.84
N ALA A 37 1.88 14.29 7.32
CA ALA A 37 2.82 13.63 6.41
C ALA A 37 2.20 12.38 5.76
N GLY A 38 1.26 11.72 6.45
CA GLY A 38 0.51 10.58 5.91
C GLY A 38 -0.64 10.97 4.97
N GLN A 39 -1.23 12.16 5.16
CA GLN A 39 -2.35 12.64 4.32
C GLN A 39 -1.91 13.12 2.93
N ARG A 40 -0.65 13.54 2.74
CA ARG A 40 -0.17 13.89 1.39
C ARG A 40 0.12 12.67 0.51
N ILE A 41 0.29 11.49 1.11
CA ILE A 41 0.63 10.25 0.40
C ILE A 41 -0.64 9.60 -0.17
N PHE A 42 -1.80 9.88 0.41
CA PHE A 42 -3.11 9.48 -0.13
C PHE A 42 -3.76 10.58 -0.98
N SER A 43 -3.00 11.53 -1.55
CA SER A 43 -3.58 12.64 -2.33
C SER A 43 -4.45 12.17 -3.50
N GLU A 44 -4.23 10.94 -3.98
CA GLU A 44 -5.01 10.31 -5.04
C GLU A 44 -6.29 9.61 -4.52
N ILE A 45 -6.34 9.25 -3.24
CA ILE A 45 -7.50 8.55 -2.63
C ILE A 45 -8.37 9.58 -1.90
N ILE A 46 -9.51 9.90 -2.50
CA ILE A 46 -10.47 10.85 -1.96
C ILE A 46 -11.65 10.10 -1.33
N GLY A 47 -11.91 10.35 -0.05
CA GLY A 47 -13.08 9.84 0.66
C GLY A 47 -12.97 9.98 2.17
N ASP A 48 -14.12 9.98 2.85
CA ASP A 48 -14.20 10.13 4.32
C ASP A 48 -15.11 9.07 4.97
N SER A 49 -15.33 7.95 4.28
CA SER A 49 -16.15 6.87 4.83
C SER A 49 -15.38 6.10 5.90
N LYS A 50 -16.09 5.60 6.92
CA LYS A 50 -15.48 4.79 7.99
C LYS A 50 -14.74 3.56 7.44
N VAL A 51 -15.32 2.90 6.43
CA VAL A 51 -14.73 1.73 5.77
C VAL A 51 -13.41 2.08 5.10
N LEU A 52 -13.33 3.24 4.44
CA LEU A 52 -12.08 3.69 3.83
C LEU A 52 -11.02 3.96 4.90
N HIS A 53 -11.36 4.62 6.01
CA HIS A 53 -10.45 4.83 7.12
C HIS A 53 -9.90 3.51 7.70
N GLU A 54 -10.74 2.48 7.82
CA GLU A 54 -10.31 1.13 8.25
C GLU A 54 -9.32 0.50 7.25
N VAL A 55 -9.56 0.62 5.94
CA VAL A 55 -8.63 0.15 4.90
C VAL A 55 -7.31 0.91 4.96
N LEU A 56 -7.34 2.24 5.04
CA LEU A 56 -6.12 3.06 5.12
C LEU A 56 -5.33 2.79 6.42
N TRP A 57 -6.03 2.48 7.50
CA TRP A 57 -5.40 2.02 8.74
C TRP A 57 -4.69 0.69 8.52
N LEU A 58 -5.32 -0.30 7.88
CA LEU A 58 -4.69 -1.57 7.55
C LEU A 58 -3.47 -1.39 6.64
N VAL A 59 -3.58 -0.53 5.61
CA VAL A 59 -2.46 -0.15 4.73
C VAL A 59 -1.28 0.37 5.55
N SER A 60 -1.53 1.20 6.56
CA SER A 60 -0.47 1.72 7.43
C SER A 60 0.23 0.66 8.27
N GLN A 61 -0.46 -0.44 8.59
CA GLN A 61 0.11 -1.56 9.35
C GLN A 61 0.96 -2.49 8.48
N VAL A 62 0.53 -2.75 7.23
CA VAL A 62 1.20 -3.71 6.34
C VAL A 62 2.31 -3.10 5.49
N ALA A 63 2.33 -1.77 5.31
CA ALA A 63 3.26 -1.12 4.39
C ALA A 63 4.74 -1.42 4.65
N ASP A 64 5.17 -1.48 5.91
CA ASP A 64 6.59 -1.74 6.27
C ASP A 64 6.90 -3.23 6.53
N THR A 65 5.97 -4.12 6.17
CA THR A 65 6.16 -5.58 6.32
C THR A 65 6.56 -6.23 5.00
N ASP A 66 7.26 -7.36 5.09
CA ASP A 66 7.61 -8.17 3.92
C ASP A 66 6.48 -9.15 3.52
N CYS A 67 5.30 -9.02 4.09
CA CYS A 67 4.18 -9.91 3.85
C CYS A 67 3.50 -9.62 2.51
N THR A 68 3.05 -10.68 1.82
CA THR A 68 2.21 -10.56 0.62
C THR A 68 0.82 -10.03 1.00
N VAL A 69 0.36 -8.99 0.31
CA VAL A 69 -0.96 -8.38 0.54
C VAL A 69 -1.92 -8.76 -0.59
N LEU A 70 -3.09 -9.29 -0.24
CA LEU A 70 -4.19 -9.54 -1.17
C LEU A 70 -5.22 -8.41 -1.08
N ILE A 71 -5.45 -7.72 -2.20
CA ILE A 71 -6.44 -6.63 -2.28
C ILE A 71 -7.66 -7.13 -3.04
N GLN A 72 -8.82 -7.13 -2.39
CA GLN A 72 -10.08 -7.58 -2.96
C GLN A 72 -11.06 -6.41 -3.11
N GLY A 73 -11.87 -6.46 -4.16
CA GLY A 73 -12.88 -5.45 -4.45
C GLY A 73 -13.36 -5.56 -5.89
N GLU A 74 -14.55 -5.04 -6.17
CA GLU A 74 -15.12 -5.01 -7.51
C GLU A 74 -14.22 -4.22 -8.49
N SER A 75 -14.45 -4.39 -9.79
CA SER A 75 -13.73 -3.61 -10.80
C SER A 75 -14.03 -2.12 -10.63
N GLY A 76 -13.02 -1.27 -10.79
CA GLY A 76 -13.16 0.19 -10.63
C GLY A 76 -13.18 0.72 -9.19
N THR A 77 -13.01 -0.13 -8.16
CA THR A 77 -13.00 0.31 -6.73
C THR A 77 -11.68 0.92 -6.25
N GLY A 78 -10.70 1.11 -7.14
CA GLY A 78 -9.41 1.74 -6.78
C GLY A 78 -8.39 0.81 -6.13
N LYS A 79 -8.44 -0.50 -6.40
CA LYS A 79 -7.46 -1.49 -5.90
C LYS A 79 -6.00 -1.11 -6.19
N GLU A 80 -5.74 -0.60 -7.40
CA GLU A 80 -4.42 -0.11 -7.79
C GLU A 80 -3.95 1.08 -6.92
N MET A 81 -4.86 1.99 -6.56
CA MET A 81 -4.53 3.12 -5.68
C MET A 81 -4.12 2.62 -4.30
N ILE A 82 -4.80 1.61 -3.77
CA ILE A 82 -4.43 0.98 -2.48
C ILE A 82 -3.06 0.31 -2.58
N ALA A 83 -2.76 -0.42 -3.65
CA ALA A 83 -1.45 -1.03 -3.86
C ALA A 83 -0.33 0.02 -3.93
N ARG A 84 -0.54 1.10 -4.69
CA ARG A 84 0.38 2.23 -4.75
C ARG A 84 0.59 2.87 -3.39
N ALA A 85 -0.48 3.02 -2.61
CA ALA A 85 -0.39 3.61 -1.28
C ALA A 85 0.39 2.73 -0.29
N ILE A 86 0.25 1.40 -0.37
CA ILE A 86 1.11 0.45 0.38
C ILE A 86 2.58 0.67 0.00
N HIS A 87 2.89 0.68 -1.29
CA HIS A 87 4.26 0.86 -1.77
C HIS A 87 4.86 2.21 -1.33
N GLN A 88 4.14 3.32 -1.49
CA GLN A 88 4.61 4.66 -1.11
C GLN A 88 4.87 4.81 0.39
N ARG A 89 4.17 4.04 1.23
CA ARG A 89 4.36 4.03 2.69
C ARG A 89 5.41 3.05 3.17
N SER A 90 5.83 2.11 2.32
CA SER A 90 6.85 1.12 2.66
C SER A 90 8.26 1.72 2.70
N SER A 91 9.16 1.01 3.38
CA SER A 91 10.61 1.20 3.28
C SER A 91 11.15 1.08 1.85
N ARG A 92 10.41 0.44 0.94
CA ARG A 92 10.76 0.19 -0.47
C ARG A 92 10.29 1.29 -1.42
N ARG A 93 9.66 2.37 -0.93
CA ARG A 93 9.11 3.48 -1.75
C ARG A 93 10.09 4.16 -2.72
N ALA A 94 11.39 4.03 -2.47
CA ALA A 94 12.43 4.62 -3.31
C ALA A 94 12.80 3.73 -4.52
N ILE A 95 12.35 2.47 -4.51
CA ILE A 95 12.59 1.48 -5.56
C ILE A 95 11.33 1.44 -6.43
N GLN A 96 11.49 1.13 -7.71
CA GLN A 96 10.37 1.09 -8.65
C GLN A 96 9.31 0.07 -8.22
N MET A 97 8.05 0.50 -8.21
CA MET A 97 6.90 -0.41 -8.20
C MET A 97 6.62 -0.86 -9.63
N VAL A 98 6.61 -2.16 -9.85
CA VAL A 98 6.25 -2.77 -11.14
C VAL A 98 4.82 -3.27 -11.04
N ALA A 99 3.96 -2.83 -11.96
CA ALA A 99 2.57 -3.25 -12.02
C ALA A 99 2.32 -3.99 -13.34
N ILE A 100 1.64 -5.13 -13.26
CA ILE A 100 1.21 -5.89 -14.43
C ILE A 100 -0.23 -6.36 -14.22
N ASN A 101 -1.05 -6.18 -15.26
CA ASN A 101 -2.37 -6.76 -15.33
C ASN A 101 -2.26 -8.14 -16.00
N CYS A 102 -2.71 -9.19 -15.31
CA CYS A 102 -2.60 -10.57 -15.77
C CYS A 102 -3.62 -10.95 -16.86
N SER A 103 -4.74 -10.22 -16.99
CA SER A 103 -5.75 -10.49 -18.03
C SER A 103 -5.41 -9.81 -19.37
N ALA A 104 -4.57 -8.77 -19.35
CA ALA A 104 -4.24 -7.98 -20.52
C ALA A 104 -3.32 -8.68 -21.53
N LEU A 105 -2.62 -9.75 -21.12
CA LEU A 105 -1.62 -10.44 -21.94
C LEU A 105 -1.98 -11.93 -22.14
N PRO A 106 -1.72 -12.49 -23.33
CA PRO A 106 -1.76 -13.93 -23.54
C PRO A 106 -0.79 -14.67 -22.58
N GLU A 107 -1.19 -15.86 -22.13
CA GLU A 107 -0.47 -16.65 -21.13
C GLU A 107 1.03 -16.83 -21.43
N ALA A 108 1.38 -17.18 -22.67
CA ALA A 108 2.77 -17.39 -23.07
C ALA A 108 3.62 -16.11 -22.98
N LEU A 109 3.02 -14.94 -23.28
CA LEU A 109 3.69 -13.65 -23.14
C LEU A 109 3.76 -13.24 -21.68
N LEU A 110 2.70 -13.47 -20.91
CA LEU A 110 2.68 -13.18 -19.47
C LEU A 110 3.78 -13.97 -18.74
N GLU A 111 3.98 -15.24 -19.07
CA GLU A 111 5.08 -16.03 -18.51
C GLU A 111 6.44 -15.40 -18.83
N SER A 112 6.65 -15.07 -20.09
CA SER A 112 7.89 -14.46 -20.58
C SER A 112 8.15 -13.08 -19.94
N GLU A 113 7.12 -12.27 -19.72
CA GLU A 113 7.26 -10.98 -19.01
C GLU A 113 7.57 -11.20 -17.53
N LEU A 114 6.84 -12.08 -16.83
CA LEU A 114 7.04 -12.31 -15.40
C LEU A 114 8.42 -12.89 -15.08
N PHE A 115 8.80 -13.98 -15.76
CA PHE A 115 10.00 -14.75 -15.45
C PHE A 115 11.21 -14.42 -16.34
N GLY A 116 10.97 -13.74 -17.46
CA GLY A 116 11.99 -13.50 -18.48
C GLY A 116 12.14 -14.70 -19.43
N HIS A 117 12.94 -14.50 -20.47
CA HIS A 117 13.28 -15.58 -21.40
C HIS A 117 14.70 -15.43 -21.94
N ALA A 118 15.31 -16.56 -22.26
CA ALA A 118 16.54 -16.59 -23.04
C ALA A 118 16.23 -16.54 -24.54
N ARG A 119 17.19 -16.06 -25.33
CA ARG A 119 17.15 -16.08 -26.78
C ARG A 119 16.86 -17.50 -27.27
N GLY A 120 15.84 -17.64 -28.12
CA GLY A 120 15.41 -18.93 -28.66
C GLY A 120 14.45 -19.74 -27.78
N ALA A 121 13.97 -19.20 -26.66
CA ALA A 121 12.99 -19.89 -25.82
C ALA A 121 11.65 -20.15 -26.52
N PHE A 122 11.25 -19.29 -27.48
CA PHE A 122 10.06 -19.46 -28.32
C PHE A 122 10.26 -18.78 -29.69
N THR A 123 9.35 -19.05 -30.63
CA THR A 123 9.36 -18.42 -31.97
C THR A 123 9.13 -16.91 -31.83
N GLY A 124 10.20 -16.12 -31.97
CA GLY A 124 10.19 -14.66 -31.78
C GLY A 124 11.10 -14.17 -30.65
N ALA A 125 11.72 -15.07 -29.86
CA ALA A 125 12.71 -14.72 -28.84
C ALA A 125 14.07 -14.35 -29.45
N VAL A 126 14.16 -13.14 -30.03
CA VAL A 126 15.36 -12.66 -30.73
C VAL A 126 16.52 -12.32 -29.78
N LYS A 127 16.21 -12.02 -28.51
CA LYS A 127 17.16 -11.52 -27.50
C LYS A 127 16.80 -12.09 -26.12
N ASP A 128 17.74 -12.06 -25.19
CA ASP A 128 17.45 -12.32 -23.79
C ASP A 128 16.63 -11.16 -23.20
N ARG A 129 15.64 -11.48 -22.36
CA ARG A 129 14.81 -10.50 -21.66
C ARG A 129 14.75 -10.84 -20.19
N ARG A 130 15.02 -9.85 -19.32
CA ARG A 130 14.85 -9.98 -17.87
C ARG A 130 13.37 -9.98 -17.53
N GLY A 131 12.98 -10.79 -16.56
CA GLY A 131 11.61 -10.86 -16.08
C GLY A 131 11.27 -9.75 -15.10
N LEU A 132 9.99 -9.43 -14.97
CA LEU A 132 9.47 -8.42 -14.05
C LEU A 132 9.82 -8.73 -12.59
N PHE A 133 9.95 -10.01 -12.20
CA PHE A 133 10.45 -10.37 -10.86
C PHE A 133 11.87 -9.84 -10.59
N GLN A 134 12.74 -9.85 -11.62
CA GLN A 134 14.09 -9.33 -11.51
C GLN A 134 14.10 -7.80 -11.58
N GLU A 135 13.21 -7.21 -12.38
CA GLU A 135 13.08 -5.74 -12.45
C GLU A 135 12.52 -5.15 -11.14
N ALA A 136 11.63 -5.88 -10.47
CA ALA A 136 11.05 -5.52 -9.19
C ALA A 136 11.90 -5.97 -7.98
N GLU A 137 13.12 -6.46 -8.19
CA GLU A 137 13.99 -6.93 -7.11
C GLU A 137 14.27 -5.81 -6.09
N GLY A 138 14.00 -6.08 -4.81
CA GLY A 138 14.07 -5.09 -3.73
C GLY A 138 12.90 -4.10 -3.69
N GLY A 139 12.04 -4.06 -4.72
CA GLY A 139 10.88 -3.17 -4.82
C GLY A 139 9.56 -3.85 -4.46
N THR A 140 8.53 -3.53 -5.25
CA THR A 140 7.17 -4.09 -5.10
C THR A 140 6.65 -4.50 -6.47
N LEU A 141 6.17 -5.75 -6.59
CA LEU A 141 5.46 -6.25 -7.76
C LEU A 141 3.97 -6.28 -7.45
N PHE A 142 3.17 -5.58 -8.24
CA PHE A 142 1.72 -5.60 -8.18
C PHE A 142 1.15 -6.41 -9.34
N LEU A 143 0.39 -7.45 -8.99
CA LEU A 143 -0.27 -8.35 -9.93
C LEU A 143 -1.76 -8.07 -9.87
N ASP A 144 -2.29 -7.34 -10.86
CA ASP A 144 -3.72 -7.08 -10.98
C ASP A 144 -4.41 -8.25 -11.69
N GLU A 145 -5.65 -8.52 -11.29
CA GLU A 145 -6.45 -9.64 -11.82
C GLU A 145 -5.74 -11.00 -11.71
N ILE A 146 -5.07 -11.24 -10.58
CA ILE A 146 -4.34 -12.49 -10.28
C ILE A 146 -5.20 -13.76 -10.43
N GLY A 147 -6.52 -13.64 -10.31
CA GLY A 147 -7.47 -14.74 -10.50
C GLY A 147 -7.49 -15.31 -11.91
N ASP A 148 -7.05 -14.54 -12.91
CA ASP A 148 -7.01 -14.96 -14.31
C ASP A 148 -5.73 -15.73 -14.68
N LEU A 149 -4.82 -15.93 -13.73
CA LEU A 149 -3.64 -16.75 -13.94
C LEU A 149 -4.01 -18.22 -14.16
N SER A 150 -3.39 -18.85 -15.15
CA SER A 150 -3.48 -20.28 -15.36
C SER A 150 -2.86 -21.07 -14.20
N LEU A 151 -3.34 -22.30 -13.96
CA LEU A 151 -2.79 -23.19 -12.93
C LEU A 151 -1.27 -23.40 -13.06
N PRO A 152 -0.68 -23.62 -14.26
CA PRO A 152 0.77 -23.71 -14.41
C PRO A 152 1.52 -22.46 -13.94
N LEU A 153 1.00 -21.26 -14.22
CA LEU A 153 1.60 -20.00 -13.78
C LEU A 153 1.48 -19.81 -12.27
N GLN A 154 0.36 -20.19 -11.68
CA GLN A 154 0.18 -20.14 -10.21
C GLN A 154 1.22 -21.01 -9.49
N VAL A 155 1.52 -22.20 -10.02
CA VAL A 155 2.57 -23.08 -9.45
C VAL A 155 3.96 -22.43 -9.53
N LYS A 156 4.27 -21.73 -10.62
CA LYS A 156 5.54 -21.01 -10.76
C LYS A 156 5.62 -19.80 -9.82
N LEU A 157 4.52 -19.05 -9.69
CA LEU A 157 4.41 -17.92 -8.78
C LEU A 157 4.67 -18.34 -7.33
N LEU A 158 4.09 -19.45 -6.88
CA LEU A 158 4.28 -20.00 -5.53
C LEU A 158 5.73 -20.38 -5.20
N ARG A 159 6.62 -20.53 -6.20
CA ARG A 159 8.04 -20.80 -5.96
C ARG A 159 8.86 -19.54 -5.71
N VAL A 160 8.30 -18.38 -6.05
CA VAL A 160 8.98 -17.07 -5.96
C VAL A 160 8.52 -16.28 -4.73
N LEU A 161 7.27 -16.46 -4.32
CA LEU A 161 6.71 -15.91 -3.08
C LEU A 161 7.28 -16.61 -1.84
#